data_AF-A0A368F8X8-F1
#
_entry.id   AF-A0A368F8X8-F1
#
_cell.length_a   1.000
_cell.length_b   1.000
_cell.length_c   1.000
_cell.angle_alpha   90.00
_cell.angle_beta   90.00
_cell.angle_gamma   90.00
#
_symmetry.space_group_name_H-M   'P 1'
#
loop_
_entity.id
_entity.type
_entity.pdbx_description
1 polymer ?
#
loop_
_entity_poly.entity_id
_entity_poly.type
_entity_poly.pdbx_seq_one_letter_code
_entity_poly.pdbx_strand_id
1 'polypeptide(L)'
;MLAAHNYWHNALYYIEKHQNYEVPLTIFDNEICPRAVKSGAMLDIVDAVSMLWRLELEGVNVGDRWRDLPNLKEHVDDHVLFFNDIHMSIALQKGGYRGDEAEMRKTLIDFSKTASDDYDQARICREVGMAVYDGISQYILGDYDKCAKNMLPIRDRIYTIGGSNAQVHFSVEFEELPL
;
A
#
# COMPACT_ATOMS: atom_id res chain seq x y z
N MET A 1 1.96 12.77 11.92
CA MET A 1 2.34 11.50 12.55
C MET A 1 1.29 10.99 13.53
N LEU A 2 1.47 11.03 14.86
CA LEU A 2 0.57 10.28 15.77
C LEU A 2 -0.92 10.62 15.65
N ALA A 3 -1.26 11.89 15.43
CA ALA A 3 -2.66 12.29 15.26
C ALA A 3 -3.31 11.66 14.01
N ALA A 4 -2.64 11.70 12.85
CA ALA A 4 -3.16 11.11 11.61
C ALA A 4 -3.33 9.59 11.77
N HIS A 5 -2.35 8.94 12.40
CA HIS A 5 -2.41 7.52 12.70
C HIS A 5 -3.59 7.14 13.61
N ASN A 6 -3.89 7.95 14.63
CA ASN A 6 -5.05 7.71 15.50
C ASN A 6 -6.38 7.89 14.75
N TYR A 7 -6.47 8.87 13.85
CA TYR A 7 -7.64 9.03 12.98
C TYR A 7 -7.80 7.85 12.03
N TRP A 8 -6.69 7.32 11.52
CA TRP A 8 -6.68 6.12 10.70
C TRP A 8 -7.28 4.92 11.46
N HIS A 9 -6.84 4.64 12.69
CA HIS A 9 -7.44 3.59 13.53
C HIS A 9 -8.93 3.82 13.80
N ASN A 10 -9.33 5.07 14.06
CA ASN A 10 -10.74 5.41 14.27
C ASN A 10 -11.57 5.13 13.01
N ALA A 11 -11.07 5.48 11.83
CA ALA A 11 -11.75 5.17 10.57
C ALA A 11 -11.86 3.65 10.32
N LEU A 12 -10.81 2.87 10.62
CA LEU A 12 -10.88 1.40 10.54
C LEU A 12 -11.98 0.81 11.42
N TYR A 13 -12.16 1.33 12.63
CA TYR A 13 -13.23 0.91 13.52
C TYR A 13 -14.62 1.09 12.88
N TYR A 14 -14.85 2.20 12.15
CA TYR A 14 -16.13 2.42 11.46
C TYR A 14 -16.33 1.51 10.25
N ILE A 15 -15.27 1.20 9.51
CA ILE A 15 -15.32 0.21 8.41
C ILE A 15 -15.76 -1.14 8.97
N GLU A 16 -15.04 -1.64 9.98
CA GLU A 16 -15.20 -3.02 10.47
C GLU A 16 -16.44 -3.25 11.33
N LYS A 17 -16.84 -2.27 12.15
CA LYS A 17 -17.97 -2.44 13.08
C LYS A 17 -19.29 -1.97 12.53
N HIS A 18 -19.28 -1.05 11.58
CA HIS A 18 -20.48 -0.34 11.18
C HIS A 18 -20.77 -0.42 9.69
N GLN A 19 -19.83 -0.93 8.86
CA GLN A 19 -19.94 -0.91 7.39
C GLN A 19 -20.39 0.48 6.88
N ASN A 20 -19.95 1.52 7.59
CA ASN A 20 -20.29 2.90 7.30
C ASN A 20 -19.06 3.54 6.69
N TYR A 21 -19.06 3.67 5.38
CA TYR A 21 -17.93 4.15 4.60
C TYR A 21 -17.89 5.69 4.46
N GLU A 22 -18.99 6.39 4.75
CA GLU A 22 -19.05 7.86 4.74
C GLU A 22 -18.19 8.48 5.84
N VAL A 23 -18.16 7.86 7.03
CA VAL A 23 -17.35 8.35 8.16
C VAL A 23 -15.85 8.22 7.88
N PRO A 24 -15.32 7.07 7.44
CA PRO A 24 -13.94 6.92 6.96
C PRO A 24 -13.56 7.91 5.86
N LEU A 25 -14.43 8.14 4.86
CA LEU A 25 -14.18 9.14 3.82
C LEU A 25 -14.09 10.55 4.41
N THR A 26 -14.99 10.90 5.32
CA THR A 26 -14.97 12.19 6.03
C THR A 26 -13.70 12.36 6.88
N ILE A 27 -13.27 11.30 7.57
CA ILE A 27 -12.01 11.30 8.34
C ILE A 27 -10.80 11.43 7.40
N PHE A 28 -10.83 10.75 6.25
CA PHE A 28 -9.79 10.86 5.26
C PHE A 28 -9.64 12.31 4.77
N ASP A 29 -10.74 12.92 4.35
CA ASP A 29 -10.77 14.26 3.77
C ASP A 29 -10.37 15.35 4.76
N ASN A 30 -10.84 15.26 6.01
CA ASN A 30 -10.64 16.31 7.00
C ASN A 30 -9.36 16.12 7.82
N GLU A 31 -8.94 14.88 8.04
CA GLU A 31 -7.92 14.59 9.05
C GLU A 31 -6.67 13.93 8.49
N ILE A 32 -6.81 12.87 7.69
CA ILE A 32 -5.67 12.06 7.23
C ILE A 32 -4.95 12.76 6.06
N CYS A 33 -5.65 13.03 4.97
CA CYS A 33 -5.05 13.57 3.75
C CYS A 33 -4.38 14.95 3.96
N PRO A 34 -5.05 15.95 4.59
CA PRO A 34 -4.41 17.24 4.84
C PRO A 34 -3.14 17.15 5.70
N ARG A 35 -3.07 16.18 6.62
CA ARG A 35 -1.88 15.95 7.45
C ARG A 35 -0.76 15.29 6.67
N ALA A 36 -1.07 14.32 5.82
CA ALA A 36 -0.09 13.71 4.92
C ALA A 36 0.54 14.76 3.99
N VAL A 37 -0.29 15.62 3.37
CA VAL A 37 0.16 16.74 2.51
C VAL A 37 1.02 17.73 3.28
N LYS A 38 0.62 18.09 4.51
CA LYS A 38 1.36 19.06 5.31
C LYS A 38 2.68 18.52 5.84
N SER A 39 2.71 17.27 6.29
CA SER A 39 3.89 16.70 6.94
C SER A 39 4.90 16.13 5.95
N GLY A 40 4.43 15.55 4.84
CA GLY A 40 5.26 14.73 3.95
C GLY A 40 5.85 13.49 4.64
N ALA A 41 5.42 13.18 5.87
CA ALA A 41 5.99 12.08 6.62
C ALA A 41 5.47 10.75 6.06
N MET A 42 6.39 9.81 5.82
CA MET A 42 6.05 8.53 5.20
C MET A 42 4.96 7.76 5.95
N LEU A 43 4.94 7.83 7.29
CA LEU A 43 3.85 7.22 8.07
C LEU A 43 2.48 7.80 7.73
N ASP A 44 2.37 9.13 7.62
CA ASP A 44 1.09 9.78 7.30
C ASP A 44 0.67 9.45 5.84
N ILE A 45 1.64 9.32 4.93
CA ILE A 45 1.40 8.91 3.54
C ILE A 45 0.89 7.47 3.49
N VAL A 46 1.56 6.53 4.15
CA VAL A 46 1.17 5.12 4.18
C VAL A 46 -0.20 4.92 4.83
N ASP A 47 -0.51 5.66 5.90
CA ASP A 47 -1.85 5.66 6.51
C ASP A 47 -2.91 6.16 5.50
N ALA A 48 -2.62 7.21 4.74
CA ALA A 48 -3.54 7.73 3.73
C ALA A 48 -3.78 6.72 2.58
N VAL A 49 -2.71 6.14 2.04
CA VAL A 49 -2.78 5.12 0.97
C VAL A 49 -3.56 3.90 1.45
N SER A 50 -3.21 3.37 2.62
CA SER A 50 -3.86 2.17 3.13
C SER A 50 -5.36 2.39 3.36
N MET A 51 -5.79 3.59 3.79
CA MET A 51 -7.20 3.92 3.92
C MET A 51 -7.93 3.89 2.58
N LEU A 52 -7.41 4.58 1.56
CA LEU A 52 -8.04 4.59 0.22
C LEU A 52 -8.10 3.20 -0.40
N TRP A 53 -6.99 2.45 -0.27
CA TRP A 53 -6.91 1.09 -0.80
C TRP A 53 -7.99 0.18 -0.19
N ARG A 54 -8.11 0.21 1.14
CA ARG A 54 -9.11 -0.60 1.86
C ARG A 54 -10.54 -0.24 1.48
N LEU A 55 -10.84 1.05 1.34
CA LEU A 55 -12.15 1.51 0.91
C LEU A 55 -12.48 1.00 -0.50
N GLU A 56 -11.53 1.01 -1.44
CA GLU A 56 -11.76 0.45 -2.77
C GLU A 56 -11.93 -1.07 -2.77
N LEU A 57 -11.21 -1.80 -1.92
CA LEU A 57 -11.40 -3.25 -1.74
C LEU A 57 -12.82 -3.58 -1.23
N GLU A 58 -13.39 -2.71 -0.40
CA GLU A 58 -14.79 -2.77 0.06
C GLU A 58 -15.82 -2.30 -1.00
N GLY A 59 -15.37 -1.99 -2.23
CA GLY A 59 -16.21 -1.52 -3.32
C GLY A 59 -16.64 -0.05 -3.21
N VAL A 60 -16.04 0.73 -2.32
CA VAL A 60 -16.32 2.15 -2.14
C VAL A 60 -15.65 2.97 -3.25
N ASN A 61 -16.42 3.86 -3.89
CA ASN A 61 -15.86 4.81 -4.84
C ASN A 61 -15.15 5.96 -4.12
N VAL A 62 -13.81 5.95 -4.15
CA VAL A 62 -12.99 6.98 -3.51
C VAL A 62 -12.82 8.27 -4.36
N GLY A 63 -13.33 8.30 -5.60
CA GLY A 63 -13.25 9.46 -6.48
C GLY A 63 -11.82 9.85 -6.86
N ASP A 64 -11.51 11.14 -6.86
CA ASP A 64 -10.20 11.67 -7.28
C ASP A 64 -9.13 11.69 -6.15
N ARG A 65 -9.46 11.17 -4.95
CA ARG A 65 -8.62 11.27 -3.73
C ARG A 65 -7.20 10.73 -3.87
N TRP A 66 -6.96 9.79 -4.78
CA TRP A 66 -5.62 9.31 -5.10
C TRP A 66 -4.69 10.42 -5.61
N ARG A 67 -5.24 11.44 -6.28
CA ARG A 67 -4.48 12.60 -6.78
C ARG A 67 -4.25 13.69 -5.74
N ASP A 68 -4.95 13.62 -4.61
CA ASP A 68 -4.79 14.57 -3.50
C ASP A 68 -3.65 14.16 -2.55
N LEU A 69 -3.11 12.95 -2.73
CA LEU A 69 -1.97 12.47 -1.96
C LEU A 69 -0.70 13.28 -2.26
N PRO A 70 0.28 13.31 -1.31
CA PRO A 70 1.54 14.02 -1.51
C PRO A 70 2.31 13.51 -2.74
N ASN A 71 3.14 14.37 -3.32
CA ASN A 71 4.03 13.97 -4.41
C ASN A 71 5.07 12.95 -3.91
N LEU A 72 5.11 11.78 -4.54
CA LEU A 72 5.99 10.66 -4.15
C LEU A 72 7.27 10.59 -4.99
N LYS A 73 7.46 11.49 -5.95
CA LYS A 73 8.58 11.41 -6.91
C LYS A 73 9.96 11.37 -6.26
N GLU A 74 10.15 12.07 -5.15
CA GLU A 74 11.44 12.11 -4.43
C GLU A 74 11.71 10.83 -3.61
N HIS A 75 10.75 9.88 -3.56
CA HIS A 75 10.81 8.66 -2.76
C HIS A 75 10.85 7.38 -3.62
N VAL A 76 10.95 7.51 -4.95
CA VAL A 76 10.87 6.35 -5.87
C VAL A 76 12.05 5.39 -5.75
N ASP A 77 13.16 5.82 -5.16
CA ASP A 77 14.40 5.06 -5.02
C ASP A 77 14.88 4.88 -3.57
N ASP A 78 14.06 5.23 -2.57
CA ASP A 78 14.40 5.15 -1.14
C ASP A 78 14.67 3.71 -0.67
N HIS A 79 13.72 2.80 -0.95
CA HIS A 79 13.74 1.37 -0.59
C HIS A 79 14.17 1.03 0.85
N VAL A 80 13.89 1.93 1.80
CA VAL A 80 14.25 1.77 3.22
C VAL A 80 13.40 0.69 3.89
N LEU A 81 12.11 0.61 3.55
CA LEU A 81 11.18 -0.40 4.01
C LEU A 81 10.30 -0.83 2.85
N PHE A 82 10.31 -2.11 2.52
CA PHE A 82 9.50 -2.65 1.43
C PHE A 82 8.00 -2.42 1.63
N PHE A 83 7.57 -2.37 2.90
CA PHE A 83 6.23 -1.98 3.28
C PHE A 83 5.82 -0.61 2.71
N ASN A 84 6.71 0.38 2.74
CA ASN A 84 6.43 1.71 2.17
C ASN A 84 6.42 1.64 0.64
N ASP A 85 7.33 0.88 0.02
CA ASP A 85 7.40 0.73 -1.44
C ASP A 85 6.07 0.20 -2.02
N ILE A 86 5.44 -0.78 -1.36
CA ILE A 86 4.11 -1.29 -1.77
C ILE A 86 3.06 -0.16 -1.77
N HIS A 87 2.99 0.60 -0.68
CA HIS A 87 1.99 1.67 -0.56
C HIS A 87 2.23 2.77 -1.58
N MET A 88 3.48 3.14 -1.80
CA MET A 88 3.81 4.14 -2.82
C MET A 88 3.47 3.63 -4.22
N SER A 89 3.76 2.38 -4.56
CA SER A 89 3.37 1.80 -5.85
C SER A 89 1.85 1.81 -6.06
N ILE A 90 1.06 1.46 -5.04
CA ILE A 90 -0.41 1.56 -5.09
C ILE A 90 -0.82 3.01 -5.40
N ALA A 91 -0.29 3.98 -4.66
CA ALA A 91 -0.61 5.40 -4.83
C ALA A 91 -0.24 5.91 -6.23
N LEU A 92 0.95 5.56 -6.74
CA LEU A 92 1.41 5.96 -8.06
C LEU A 92 0.53 5.35 -9.17
N GLN A 93 0.21 4.05 -9.07
CA GLN A 93 -0.65 3.36 -10.04
C GLN A 93 -2.08 3.92 -10.04
N LYS A 94 -2.69 4.06 -8.87
CA LYS A 94 -4.07 4.54 -8.71
C LYS A 94 -4.21 6.04 -9.00
N GLY A 95 -3.17 6.83 -8.73
CA GLY A 95 -3.09 8.25 -9.08
C GLY A 95 -2.81 8.51 -10.58
N GLY A 96 -2.34 7.50 -11.31
CA GLY A 96 -2.04 7.58 -12.75
C GLY A 96 -0.62 8.04 -13.08
N TYR A 97 0.30 8.03 -12.11
CA TYR A 97 1.69 8.45 -12.23
C TYR A 97 2.58 7.35 -12.83
N ARG A 98 2.27 6.96 -14.08
CA ARG A 98 2.90 5.82 -14.77
C ARG A 98 4.43 5.90 -14.91
N GLY A 99 4.96 7.11 -15.08
CA GLY A 99 6.40 7.33 -15.22
C GLY A 99 7.14 7.05 -13.91
N ASP A 100 6.65 7.66 -12.84
CA ASP A 100 7.23 7.51 -11.49
C ASP A 100 7.09 6.06 -10.99
N GLU A 101 5.97 5.38 -11.28
CA GLU A 101 5.82 3.95 -10.95
C GLU A 101 6.78 3.06 -11.74
N ALA A 102 7.00 3.35 -13.02
CA ALA A 102 7.95 2.58 -13.83
C ALA A 102 9.39 2.76 -13.31
N GLU A 103 9.72 3.95 -12.81
CA GLU A 103 10.99 4.24 -12.16
C GLU A 103 11.10 3.49 -10.83
N MET A 104 10.11 3.60 -9.94
CA MET A 104 10.05 2.88 -8.66
C MET A 104 10.21 1.38 -8.83
N ARG A 105 9.50 0.78 -9.79
CA ARG A 105 9.63 -0.65 -10.08
C ARG A 105 11.06 -1.01 -10.48
N LYS A 106 11.69 -0.20 -11.32
CA LYS A 106 13.04 -0.46 -11.82
C LYS A 106 14.06 -0.39 -10.69
N THR A 107 14.01 0.68 -9.88
CA THR A 107 14.92 0.88 -8.75
C THR A 107 14.73 -0.20 -7.69
N LEU A 108 13.48 -0.63 -7.44
CA LEU A 108 13.19 -1.72 -6.50
C LEU A 108 13.74 -3.06 -6.98
N ILE A 109 13.66 -3.35 -8.28
CA ILE A 109 14.28 -4.55 -8.88
C ILE A 109 15.81 -4.51 -8.67
N ASP A 110 16.44 -3.37 -8.90
CA ASP A 110 17.88 -3.24 -8.73
C ASP A 110 18.31 -3.32 -7.26
N PHE A 111 17.53 -2.71 -6.35
CA PHE A 111 17.68 -2.86 -4.90
C PHE A 111 17.57 -4.33 -4.48
N SER A 112 16.59 -5.07 -5.00
CA SER A 112 16.43 -6.48 -4.69
C SER A 112 17.66 -7.30 -5.07
N LYS A 113 18.43 -6.94 -6.10
CA LYS A 113 19.63 -7.68 -6.51
C LYS A 113 20.84 -7.42 -5.63
N THR A 114 20.81 -6.43 -4.75
CA THR A 114 21.96 -6.09 -3.90
C THR A 114 22.29 -7.25 -2.96
N ALA A 115 23.53 -7.74 -3.05
CA ALA A 115 23.99 -8.97 -2.40
C ALA A 115 24.39 -8.79 -0.93
N SER A 116 24.25 -7.59 -0.36
CA SER A 116 24.59 -7.37 1.04
C SER A 116 23.48 -7.92 1.93
N ASP A 117 23.78 -9.03 2.62
CA ASP A 117 22.93 -9.60 3.66
C ASP A 117 22.93 -8.75 4.95
N ASP A 118 23.63 -7.60 4.96
CA ASP A 118 23.58 -6.63 6.07
C ASP A 118 22.23 -5.88 6.13
N TYR A 119 21.38 -5.99 5.09
CA TYR A 119 20.06 -5.36 5.01
C TYR A 119 18.95 -6.38 4.77
N ASP A 120 18.12 -6.64 5.80
CA ASP A 120 16.98 -7.55 5.73
C ASP A 120 15.97 -7.21 4.61
N GLN A 121 15.86 -5.94 4.22
CA GLN A 121 14.85 -5.48 3.26
C GLN A 121 15.13 -5.93 1.82
N ALA A 122 16.39 -5.93 1.36
CA ALA A 122 16.72 -6.42 0.02
C ALA A 122 16.41 -7.93 -0.11
N ARG A 123 16.69 -8.69 0.96
CA ARG A 123 16.32 -10.11 1.06
C ARG A 123 14.80 -10.30 1.05
N ILE A 124 14.05 -9.54 1.85
CA ILE A 124 12.57 -9.55 1.85
C ILE A 124 12.04 -9.25 0.45
N CYS A 125 12.54 -8.21 -0.23
CA CYS A 125 12.16 -7.87 -1.59
C CYS A 125 12.34 -9.06 -2.56
N ARG A 126 13.51 -9.71 -2.54
CA ARG A 126 13.78 -10.89 -3.39
C ARG A 126 12.87 -12.07 -3.08
N GLU A 127 12.72 -12.37 -1.81
CA GLU A 127 12.14 -13.63 -1.35
C GLU A 127 10.61 -13.65 -1.40
N VAL A 128 9.99 -12.50 -1.14
CA VAL A 128 8.52 -12.34 -1.11
C VAL A 128 8.06 -11.06 -1.77
N GLY A 129 8.83 -9.97 -1.65
CA GLY A 129 8.33 -8.64 -1.97
C GLY A 129 7.98 -8.42 -3.44
N MET A 130 8.84 -8.86 -4.37
CA MET A 130 8.56 -8.70 -5.80
C MET A 130 7.28 -9.44 -6.24
N ALA A 131 6.99 -10.59 -5.63
CA ALA A 131 5.75 -11.32 -5.92
C ALA A 131 4.51 -10.59 -5.37
N VAL A 132 4.61 -9.95 -4.19
CA VAL A 132 3.53 -9.09 -3.66
C VAL A 132 3.33 -7.84 -4.52
N TYR A 133 4.41 -7.14 -4.86
CA TYR A 133 4.37 -5.94 -5.71
C TYR A 133 3.71 -6.25 -7.07
N ASP A 134 4.13 -7.34 -7.72
CA ASP A 134 3.57 -7.78 -8.99
C ASP A 134 2.10 -8.21 -8.86
N GLY A 135 1.76 -8.91 -7.77
CA GLY A 135 0.40 -9.33 -7.49
C GLY A 135 -0.55 -8.16 -7.32
N ILE A 136 -0.17 -7.16 -6.53
CA ILE A 136 -0.96 -5.93 -6.33
C ILE A 136 -1.14 -5.19 -7.66
N SER A 137 -0.07 -5.06 -8.45
CA SER A 137 -0.16 -4.43 -9.78
C SER A 137 -1.12 -5.17 -10.71
N GLN A 138 -1.11 -6.51 -10.67
CA GLN A 138 -2.05 -7.34 -11.44
C GLN A 138 -3.49 -7.18 -10.96
N TYR A 139 -3.70 -7.10 -9.64
CA TYR A 139 -5.02 -6.81 -9.07
C TYR A 139 -5.54 -5.45 -9.57
N ILE A 140 -4.70 -4.40 -9.50
CA ILE A 140 -5.06 -3.05 -9.97
C ILE A 140 -5.44 -3.06 -11.46
N LEU A 141 -4.76 -3.88 -12.27
CA LEU A 141 -5.05 -4.05 -13.70
C LEU A 141 -6.23 -4.99 -14.00
N GLY A 142 -6.83 -5.62 -12.99
CA GLY A 142 -7.93 -6.58 -13.14
C GLY A 142 -7.51 -7.99 -13.58
N ASP A 143 -6.21 -8.32 -13.55
CA ASP A 143 -5.68 -9.65 -13.84
C ASP A 143 -5.62 -10.50 -12.55
N TYR A 144 -6.80 -10.84 -12.04
CA TYR A 144 -6.96 -11.56 -10.77
C TYR A 144 -6.35 -12.97 -10.79
N ASP A 145 -6.40 -13.66 -11.93
CA ASP A 145 -5.81 -14.98 -12.09
C ASP A 145 -4.30 -14.97 -11.89
N LYS A 146 -3.61 -14.00 -12.51
CA LYS A 146 -2.16 -13.87 -12.38
C LYS A 146 -1.78 -13.39 -10.98
N CYS A 147 -2.58 -12.47 -10.42
CA CYS A 147 -2.46 -12.00 -9.06
C CYS A 147 -2.45 -13.17 -8.06
N ALA A 148 -3.48 -14.03 -8.12
CA ALA A 148 -3.59 -15.21 -7.27
C ALA A 148 -2.43 -16.20 -7.51
N LYS A 149 -2.08 -16.49 -8.77
CA LYS A 149 -0.94 -17.39 -9.10
C LYS A 149 0.38 -16.91 -8.50
N ASN A 150 0.60 -15.59 -8.45
CA ASN A 150 1.81 -14.99 -7.90
C ASN A 150 1.80 -14.94 -6.37
N MET A 151 0.67 -14.64 -5.75
CA MET A 151 0.59 -14.39 -4.30
C MET A 151 0.32 -15.65 -3.47
N LEU A 152 -0.46 -16.62 -3.99
CA LEU A 152 -0.78 -17.86 -3.26
C LEU A 152 0.46 -18.66 -2.79
N PRO A 153 1.55 -18.80 -3.58
CA PRO A 153 2.73 -19.54 -3.15
C PRO A 153 3.48 -18.90 -1.97
N ILE A 154 3.34 -17.59 -1.78
CA ILE A 154 4.07 -16.84 -0.75
C ILE A 154 3.18 -16.40 0.42
N ARG A 155 1.87 -16.70 0.39
CA ARG A 155 0.88 -16.24 1.38
C ARG A 155 1.32 -16.41 2.84
N ASP A 156 1.91 -17.56 3.17
CA ASP A 156 2.33 -17.92 4.53
C ASP A 156 3.61 -17.17 4.96
N ARG A 157 4.24 -16.43 4.05
CA ARG A 157 5.48 -15.66 4.29
C ARG A 157 5.27 -14.15 4.16
N ILE A 158 4.08 -13.68 3.79
CA ILE A 158 3.84 -12.24 3.57
C ILE A 158 4.02 -11.44 4.87
N TYR A 159 3.80 -12.05 6.03
CA TYR A 159 4.08 -11.45 7.33
C TYR A 159 5.54 -10.99 7.50
N THR A 160 6.50 -11.54 6.74
CA THR A 160 7.92 -11.15 6.83
C THR A 160 8.20 -9.76 6.26
N ILE A 161 7.24 -9.14 5.55
CA ILE A 161 7.36 -7.76 5.08
C ILE A 161 7.46 -6.77 6.25
N GLY A 162 6.85 -7.10 7.40
CA GLY A 162 6.75 -6.20 8.55
C GLY A 162 5.80 -5.02 8.29
N GLY A 163 5.85 -4.01 9.15
CA GLY A 163 4.90 -2.89 9.16
C GLY A 163 3.74 -3.11 10.14
N SER A 164 2.65 -2.36 9.99
CA SER A 164 1.47 -2.53 10.83
C SER A 164 0.71 -3.79 10.44
N ASN A 165 0.47 -4.70 11.39
CA ASN A 165 -0.28 -5.94 11.13
C ASN A 165 -1.65 -5.66 10.49
N ALA A 166 -2.33 -4.58 10.87
CA ALA A 166 -3.63 -4.20 10.28
C ALA A 166 -3.52 -3.75 8.81
N GLN A 167 -2.38 -3.18 8.40
CA GLN A 167 -2.12 -2.78 7.02
C GLN A 167 -1.61 -3.96 6.17
N VAL A 168 -0.81 -4.84 6.77
CA VAL A 168 -0.31 -6.07 6.11
C VAL A 168 -1.44 -7.09 5.91
N HIS A 169 -2.35 -7.26 6.88
CA HIS A 169 -3.44 -8.24 6.75
C HIS A 169 -4.41 -7.88 5.61
N PHE A 170 -4.74 -6.60 5.45
CA PHE A 170 -5.70 -6.13 4.45
C PHE A 170 -5.12 -5.94 3.05
N SER A 171 -3.81 -5.71 2.91
CA SER A 171 -3.17 -5.62 1.58
C SER A 171 -3.18 -6.98 0.83
N VAL A 172 -3.63 -8.05 1.49
CA VAL A 172 -3.34 -9.44 1.15
C VAL A 172 -4.55 -10.36 1.46
N GLU A 173 -5.78 -9.84 1.52
CA GLU A 173 -6.98 -10.68 1.71
C GLU A 173 -7.25 -11.57 0.48
N PHE A 174 -6.49 -12.67 0.37
CA PHE A 174 -6.71 -13.76 -0.57
C PHE A 174 -7.46 -14.93 0.08
N GLU A 175 -7.78 -14.85 1.38
CA GLU A 175 -8.49 -15.91 2.10
C GLU A 175 -10.01 -15.91 1.84
N GLU A 176 -10.59 -14.84 1.27
CA GLU A 176 -12.04 -14.73 1.06
C GLU A 176 -12.49 -14.61 -0.41
N LEU A 177 -11.60 -14.78 -1.40
CA LEU A 177 -12.03 -14.79 -2.80
C LEU A 177 -12.75 -16.11 -3.12
N PRO A 178 -14.05 -16.09 -3.49
CA PRO A 178 -14.73 -17.29 -3.91
C PRO A 178 -14.16 -17.74 -5.26
N LEU A 179 -13.74 -19.01 -5.32
CA LEU A 179 -13.42 -19.73 -6.56
C LEU A 179 -14.62 -19.79 -7.51
#